data_AF-A0A4R9EUT2-F1
#
_entry.id   AF-A0A4R9EUT2-F1
#
_cell.length_a   1.000
_cell.length_b   1.000
_cell.length_c   1.000
_cell.angle_alpha   90.00
_cell.angle_beta   90.00
_cell.angle_gamma   90.00
#
_symmetry.space_group_name_H-M   'P 1'
#
loop_
_entity.id
_entity.type
_entity.pdbx_description
1 polymer ?
#
loop_
_entity_poly.entity_id
_entity_poly.type
_entity_poly.pdbx_seq_one_letter_code
_entity_poly.pdbx_strand_id
1 'polypeptide(L)'
;PTRRGGLVVTFQLAVTLGILTAYLSGHLLDESRRWMIGLGLLPAVTLLIGMSALPESPRRLFTHRGPEAARAVLARVRPDTAAVDTELRQLAATAAEEGERGLRARWLRPALIAGIGLVVASQITGINAIIYQAPTILGDSGFGRSAAMLTTVGVGVVNFLMVALGIWLVDRIGRRRLLLVLLLVLLLVLLPGAVLCLAALAAAFVNGQAPQGNARWIVVLGILGYIAFNGGSLSVVVWLAGPEMFPLKVRAVAVGVSTFAVWFWVPETRGRSLEDIEGALRAGTFRVMR
;
A
#
# COMPACT_ATOMS: atom_id res chain seq x y z
N PRO A 1 -18.10 14.65 -0.95
CA PRO A 1 -17.83 13.61 -2.00
C PRO A 1 -16.58 13.92 -2.84
N THR A 2 -16.41 15.15 -3.31
CA THR A 2 -15.33 15.62 -4.19
C THR A 2 -13.91 15.59 -3.60
N ARG A 3 -13.74 15.62 -2.27
CA ARG A 3 -12.42 15.56 -1.61
C ARG A 3 -11.98 14.16 -1.13
N ARG A 4 -12.85 13.13 -1.24
CA ARG A 4 -12.61 11.82 -0.59
C ARG A 4 -11.46 11.02 -1.17
N GLY A 5 -11.27 11.00 -2.50
CA GLY A 5 -10.14 10.24 -3.05
C GLY A 5 -8.80 10.97 -2.93
N GLY A 6 -8.78 12.30 -2.76
CA GLY A 6 -7.55 13.03 -2.44
C GLY A 6 -6.95 12.59 -1.10
N LEU A 7 -7.79 12.28 -0.11
CA LEU A 7 -7.34 11.79 1.20
C LEU A 7 -6.72 10.37 1.14
N VAL A 8 -7.27 9.48 0.31
CA VAL A 8 -6.72 8.13 0.08
C VAL A 8 -5.38 8.21 -0.64
N VAL A 9 -5.28 9.14 -1.59
CA VAL A 9 -4.05 9.49 -2.30
C VAL A 9 -2.97 10.03 -1.36
N THR A 10 -3.32 10.95 -0.44
CA THR A 10 -2.36 11.48 0.54
C THR A 10 -1.82 10.39 1.47
N PHE A 11 -2.65 9.41 1.84
CA PHE A 11 -2.20 8.27 2.64
C PHE A 11 -1.11 7.47 1.91
N GLN A 12 -1.31 7.13 0.63
CA GLN A 12 -0.33 6.37 -0.13
C GLN A 12 0.99 7.14 -0.33
N LEU A 13 0.93 8.46 -0.55
CA LEU A 13 2.11 9.33 -0.61
C LEU A 13 2.84 9.40 0.73
N ALA A 14 2.12 9.46 1.85
CA ALA A 14 2.73 9.45 3.17
C ALA A 14 3.47 8.13 3.44
N VAL A 15 2.93 7.00 2.99
CA VAL A 15 3.61 5.68 3.10
C VAL A 15 4.91 5.66 2.31
N THR A 16 4.90 6.09 1.04
CA THR A 16 6.14 6.09 0.22
C THR A 16 7.15 7.11 0.69
N LEU A 17 6.70 8.26 1.20
CA LEU A 17 7.57 9.25 1.84
C LEU A 17 8.21 8.67 3.12
N GLY A 18 7.46 7.90 3.90
CA GLY A 18 7.98 7.18 5.08
C GLY A 18 9.09 6.20 4.70
N ILE A 19 8.90 5.41 3.63
CA ILE A 19 9.92 4.49 3.10
C ILE A 19 11.18 5.25 2.67
N LEU A 20 11.03 6.34 1.92
CA LEU A 20 12.15 7.18 1.48
C LEU A 20 12.91 7.77 2.67
N THR A 21 12.19 8.28 3.67
CA THR A 21 12.78 8.84 4.90
C THR A 21 13.52 7.76 5.69
N ALA A 22 12.98 6.53 5.73
CA ALA A 22 13.63 5.40 6.37
C ALA A 22 14.96 5.06 5.68
N TYR A 23 14.99 4.96 4.35
CA TYR A 23 16.25 4.73 3.63
C TYR A 23 17.25 5.87 3.79
N LEU A 24 16.80 7.12 3.77
CA LEU A 24 17.67 8.27 3.99
C LEU A 24 18.26 8.25 5.40
N SER A 25 17.44 7.95 6.41
CA SER A 25 17.90 7.82 7.80
C SER A 25 18.88 6.66 7.97
N GLY A 26 18.66 5.53 7.28
CA GLY A 26 19.56 4.39 7.28
C GLY A 26 20.93 4.74 6.68
N HIS A 27 20.95 5.50 5.58
CA HIS A 27 22.19 5.96 4.96
C HIS A 27 22.96 6.98 5.82
N LEU A 28 22.25 7.93 6.44
CA LEU A 28 22.88 8.99 7.25
C LEU A 28 23.33 8.53 8.64
N LEU A 29 22.68 7.50 9.20
CA LEU A 29 22.88 7.01 10.56
C LEU A 29 23.42 5.57 10.58
N ASP A 30 24.23 5.19 9.60
CA ASP A 30 24.68 3.82 9.29
C ASP A 30 25.21 3.03 10.52
N GLU A 31 25.70 3.71 11.58
CA GLU A 31 26.21 3.11 12.82
C GLU A 31 25.24 3.15 14.02
N SER A 32 24.11 3.84 13.90
CA SER A 32 23.26 4.27 15.03
C SER A 32 21.82 3.73 14.92
N ARG A 33 21.68 2.40 14.93
CA ARG A 33 20.37 1.70 14.90
C ARG A 33 19.35 2.23 15.92
N ARG A 34 19.80 2.69 17.09
CA ARG A 34 18.95 3.28 18.15
C ARG A 34 18.28 4.58 17.70
N TRP A 35 19.02 5.44 17.02
CA TRP A 35 18.51 6.71 16.49
C TRP A 35 17.58 6.49 15.29
N MET A 36 17.84 5.47 14.47
CA MET A 36 16.95 5.08 13.38
C MET A 36 15.56 4.64 13.89
N ILE A 37 15.52 3.85 14.97
CA ILE A 37 14.25 3.46 15.63
C ILE A 37 13.60 4.68 16.31
N GLY A 38 14.41 5.53 16.95
CA GLY A 38 13.94 6.76 17.61
C GLY A 38 13.27 7.75 16.65
N LEU A 39 13.78 7.89 15.42
CA LEU A 39 13.15 8.73 14.38
C LEU A 39 11.75 8.24 14.00
N GLY A 40 11.48 6.94 14.09
CA GLY A 40 10.15 6.38 13.88
C GLY A 40 9.12 6.84 14.92
N LEU A 41 9.56 7.29 16.09
CA LEU A 41 8.69 7.83 17.14
C LEU A 41 8.10 9.20 16.74
N LEU A 42 8.82 10.00 15.94
CA LEU A 42 8.37 11.34 15.53
C LEU A 42 7.03 11.32 14.78
N PRO A 43 6.84 10.54 13.69
CA PRO A 43 5.55 10.49 13.02
C PRO A 43 4.46 9.87 13.91
N ALA A 44 4.80 8.92 14.78
CA ALA A 44 3.84 8.31 15.71
C ALA A 44 3.31 9.32 16.75
N VAL A 45 4.19 10.12 17.35
CA VAL A 45 3.81 11.18 18.30
C VAL A 45 3.05 12.29 17.59
N THR A 46 3.49 12.68 16.39
CA THR A 46 2.78 13.68 15.58
C THR A 46 1.37 13.23 15.26
N LEU A 47 1.19 11.96 14.87
CA LEU A 47 -0.13 11.37 14.64
C LEU A 47 -0.97 11.34 15.92
N LEU A 48 -0.38 10.95 17.06
CA LEU A 48 -1.08 10.90 18.35
C LEU A 48 -1.61 12.29 18.77
N ILE A 49 -0.76 13.31 18.68
CA ILE A 49 -1.14 14.70 18.96
C ILE A 49 -2.23 15.16 17.99
N GLY A 50 -2.07 14.89 16.70
CA GLY A 50 -3.07 15.23 15.68
C GLY A 50 -4.43 14.56 15.95
N MET A 51 -4.43 13.27 16.30
CA MET A 51 -5.64 12.51 16.65
C MET A 51 -6.32 13.03 17.92
N SER A 52 -5.55 13.50 18.90
CA SER A 52 -6.12 14.08 20.12
C SER A 52 -6.92 15.38 19.88
N ALA A 53 -6.60 16.11 18.79
CA ALA A 53 -7.31 17.33 18.39
C ALA A 53 -8.48 17.07 17.42
N LEU A 54 -8.60 15.87 16.85
CA LEU A 54 -9.61 15.54 15.86
C LEU A 54 -10.95 15.16 16.53
N PRO A 55 -12.09 15.71 16.07
CA PRO A 55 -13.38 15.33 16.59
C PRO A 55 -13.74 13.89 16.18
N GLU A 56 -14.54 13.22 17.01
CA GLU A 56 -15.04 11.88 16.71
C GLU A 56 -15.82 11.84 15.38
N SER A 57 -15.78 10.69 14.71
CA SER A 57 -16.51 10.48 13.45
C SER A 57 -18.02 10.75 13.63
N PRO A 58 -18.63 11.66 12.84
CA PRO A 58 -20.06 11.97 12.92
C PRO A 58 -20.97 10.75 12.81
N ARG A 59 -20.56 9.73 12.04
CA ARG A 59 -21.30 8.47 11.91
C ARG A 59 -21.33 7.70 13.21
N ARG A 60 -20.20 7.61 13.93
CA ARG A 60 -20.11 6.90 15.22
C ARG A 60 -20.96 7.60 16.28
N LEU A 61 -20.91 8.93 16.31
CA LEU A 61 -21.72 9.75 17.20
C LEU A 61 -23.22 9.60 16.91
N PHE A 62 -23.62 9.55 15.64
CA PHE A 62 -25.02 9.34 15.25
C PHE A 62 -25.57 8.02 15.81
N THR A 63 -24.82 6.93 15.68
CA THR A 63 -25.23 5.60 16.13
C THR A 63 -25.25 5.45 17.65
N HIS A 64 -24.30 6.04 18.38
CA HIS A 64 -24.16 5.83 19.83
C HIS A 64 -24.76 6.94 20.71
N ARG A 65 -24.83 8.17 20.21
CA ARG A 65 -25.27 9.36 20.97
C ARG A 65 -26.39 10.14 20.28
N GLY A 66 -26.90 9.64 19.16
CA GLY A 66 -28.05 10.21 18.46
C GLY A 66 -27.73 11.39 17.52
N PRO A 67 -28.75 11.90 16.84
CA PRO A 67 -28.61 12.87 15.75
C PRO A 67 -28.05 14.23 16.21
N GLU A 68 -28.39 14.69 17.42
CA GLU A 68 -27.92 16.00 17.91
C GLU A 68 -26.42 16.04 18.16
N ALA A 69 -25.86 14.97 18.73
CA ALA A 69 -24.42 14.85 18.93
C ALA A 69 -23.65 14.83 17.60
N ALA A 70 -24.20 14.18 16.58
CA ALA A 70 -23.65 14.19 15.23
C ALA A 70 -23.73 15.59 14.58
N ARG A 71 -24.83 16.33 14.80
CA ARG A 71 -25.02 17.70 14.29
C ARG A 71 -23.98 18.66 14.85
N ALA A 72 -23.72 18.60 16.17
CA ALA A 72 -22.76 19.46 16.84
C ALA A 72 -21.33 19.31 16.27
N VAL A 73 -20.93 18.09 15.92
CA VAL A 73 -19.62 17.85 15.30
C VAL A 73 -19.61 18.21 13.81
N LEU A 74 -20.67 17.91 13.07
CA LEU A 74 -20.76 18.30 11.65
C LEU A 74 -20.70 19.82 11.47
N ALA A 75 -21.31 20.58 12.38
CA ALA A 75 -21.28 22.05 12.38
C ALA A 75 -19.87 22.63 12.66
N ARG A 76 -18.96 21.87 13.30
CA ARG A 76 -17.56 22.29 13.47
C ARG A 76 -16.71 22.12 12.21
N VAL A 77 -17.07 21.15 11.37
CA VAL A 77 -16.30 20.79 10.16
C VAL A 77 -16.88 21.47 8.92
N ARG A 78 -18.17 21.83 8.93
CA ARG A 78 -18.85 22.49 7.82
C ARG A 78 -19.43 23.85 8.23
N PRO A 79 -19.10 24.92 7.51
CA PRO A 79 -19.67 26.24 7.78
C PRO A 79 -21.14 26.39 7.34
N ASP A 80 -21.65 25.52 6.47
CA ASP A 80 -23.02 25.59 5.93
C ASP A 80 -23.98 24.65 6.68
N THR A 81 -24.99 25.23 7.33
CA THR A 81 -26.04 24.51 8.06
C THR A 81 -26.93 23.64 7.17
N ALA A 82 -27.19 24.05 5.92
CA ALA A 82 -27.98 23.26 4.97
C ALA A 82 -27.24 21.98 4.53
N ALA A 83 -25.90 22.05 4.43
CA ALA A 83 -25.06 20.90 4.17
C ALA A 83 -25.03 19.91 5.35
N VAL A 84 -25.04 20.43 6.59
CA VAL A 84 -25.12 19.61 7.82
C VAL A 84 -26.43 18.81 7.86
N ASP A 85 -27.56 19.46 7.61
CA ASP A 85 -28.89 18.82 7.61
C ASP A 85 -29.04 17.76 6.53
N THR A 86 -28.45 18.00 5.36
CA THR A 86 -28.45 17.04 4.27
C THR A 86 -27.61 15.80 4.59
N GLU A 87 -26.44 15.98 5.20
CA GLU A 87 -25.56 14.87 5.60
C GLU A 87 -26.14 14.08 6.78
N LEU A 88 -26.84 14.74 7.72
CA LEU A 88 -27.58 14.08 8.79
C LEU A 88 -28.71 13.19 8.26
N ARG A 89 -29.48 13.68 7.29
CA ARG A 89 -30.52 12.88 6.62
C ARG A 89 -29.93 11.68 5.89
N GLN A 90 -28.76 11.84 5.25
CA GLN A 90 -28.04 10.72 4.64
C GLN A 90 -27.55 9.70 5.67
N LEU A 91 -27.06 10.15 6.83
CA LEU A 91 -26.68 9.26 7.92
C LEU A 91 -27.88 8.50 8.49
N ALA A 92 -29.02 9.16 8.69
CA ALA A 92 -30.25 8.54 9.14
C ALA A 92 -30.77 7.49 8.16
N ALA A 93 -30.79 7.81 6.85
CA ALA A 93 -31.16 6.87 5.81
C ALA A 93 -30.20 5.67 5.75
N THR A 94 -28.89 5.90 5.91
CA THR A 94 -27.89 4.82 5.91
C THR A 94 -28.02 3.94 7.16
N ALA A 95 -28.29 4.52 8.33
CA ALA A 95 -28.46 3.78 9.59
C ALA A 95 -29.76 2.94 9.61
N ALA A 96 -30.86 3.45 9.04
CA ALA A 96 -32.11 2.70 8.91
C ALA A 96 -31.97 1.49 7.95
N GLU A 97 -31.11 1.61 6.93
CA GLU A 97 -30.80 0.53 6.00
C GLU A 97 -29.71 -0.46 6.51
N GLU A 98 -29.09 -0.21 7.67
CA GLU A 98 -27.99 -1.01 8.25
C GLU A 98 -28.45 -2.24 9.05
N GLY A 99 -29.68 -2.71 8.82
CA GLY A 99 -30.22 -3.95 9.40
C GLY A 99 -29.49 -5.23 8.95
N GLU A 100 -28.79 -5.86 9.90
CA GLU A 100 -28.36 -7.27 10.06
C GLU A 100 -27.67 -8.06 8.93
N ARG A 101 -27.57 -7.60 7.68
CA ARG A 101 -27.02 -8.41 6.57
C ARG A 101 -25.85 -7.80 5.80
N GLY A 102 -25.14 -6.83 6.39
CA GLY A 102 -24.07 -6.06 5.72
C GLY A 102 -23.06 -6.88 4.91
N LEU A 103 -22.27 -7.74 5.57
CA LEU A 103 -21.20 -8.51 4.89
C LEU A 103 -21.63 -9.90 4.42
N ARG A 104 -22.67 -10.46 5.04
CA ARG A 104 -23.19 -11.80 4.71
C ARG A 104 -24.10 -11.80 3.48
N ALA A 105 -24.45 -10.63 2.97
CA ALA A 105 -25.27 -10.49 1.78
C ALA A 105 -24.62 -11.21 0.58
N ARG A 106 -25.38 -12.12 -0.04
CA ARG A 106 -24.90 -12.96 -1.14
C ARG A 106 -24.48 -12.15 -2.38
N TRP A 107 -25.09 -10.98 -2.58
CA TRP A 107 -24.75 -10.04 -3.66
C TRP A 107 -23.41 -9.31 -3.45
N LEU A 108 -22.91 -9.25 -2.22
CA LEU A 108 -21.62 -8.60 -1.91
C LEU A 108 -20.43 -9.56 -2.08
N ARG A 109 -20.67 -10.88 -2.08
CA ARG A 109 -19.61 -11.90 -2.17
C ARG A 109 -18.71 -11.74 -3.40
N PRO A 110 -19.22 -11.49 -4.63
CA PRO A 110 -18.34 -11.31 -5.79
C PRO A 110 -17.43 -10.08 -5.65
N ALA A 111 -17.97 -8.98 -5.11
CA ALA A 111 -17.19 -7.77 -4.87
C ALA A 111 -16.14 -7.97 -3.77
N LEU A 112 -16.47 -8.69 -2.69
CA LEU A 112 -15.53 -9.07 -1.63
C LEU A 112 -14.42 -9.98 -2.16
N ILE A 113 -14.76 -11.00 -2.93
CA ILE A 113 -13.77 -11.92 -3.52
C ILE A 113 -12.85 -11.16 -4.49
N ALA A 114 -13.41 -10.31 -5.36
CA ALA A 114 -12.62 -9.51 -6.29
C ALA A 114 -11.72 -8.51 -5.56
N GLY A 115 -12.22 -7.83 -4.51
CA GLY A 115 -11.44 -6.89 -3.72
C GLY A 115 -10.34 -7.55 -2.91
N ILE A 116 -10.63 -8.68 -2.23
CA ILE A 116 -9.62 -9.47 -1.52
C ILE A 116 -8.60 -10.02 -2.51
N GLY A 117 -9.06 -10.60 -3.63
CA GLY A 117 -8.20 -11.14 -4.67
C GLY A 117 -7.27 -10.09 -5.27
N LEU A 118 -7.76 -8.87 -5.49
CA LEU A 118 -6.95 -7.76 -6.00
C LEU A 118 -5.85 -7.37 -5.00
N VAL A 119 -6.18 -7.26 -3.72
CA VAL A 119 -5.21 -6.88 -2.68
C VAL A 119 -4.21 -8.02 -2.42
N VAL A 120 -4.65 -9.28 -2.44
CA VAL A 120 -3.75 -10.43 -2.32
C VAL A 120 -2.83 -10.51 -3.55
N ALA A 121 -3.37 -10.31 -4.76
CA ALA A 121 -2.58 -10.31 -5.99
C ALA A 121 -1.52 -9.21 -5.99
N SER A 122 -1.80 -8.02 -5.46
CA SER A 122 -0.79 -6.97 -5.34
C SER A 122 0.34 -7.35 -4.40
N GLN A 123 0.04 -8.08 -3.33
CA GLN A 123 1.07 -8.50 -2.36
C GLN A 123 1.89 -9.70 -2.82
N ILE A 124 1.29 -10.65 -3.54
CA ILE A 124 2.00 -11.80 -4.13
C ILE A 124 3.09 -11.36 -5.10
N THR A 125 3.00 -10.14 -5.65
CA THR A 125 4.07 -9.58 -6.49
C THR A 125 5.42 -9.46 -5.77
N GLY A 126 5.46 -9.49 -4.44
CA GLY A 126 6.69 -9.44 -3.66
C GLY A 126 7.26 -8.04 -3.45
N ILE A 127 6.45 -6.98 -3.62
CA ILE A 127 6.94 -5.60 -3.51
C ILE A 127 7.56 -5.31 -2.14
N ASN A 128 6.97 -5.84 -1.06
CA ASN A 128 7.49 -5.68 0.29
C ASN A 128 8.83 -6.41 0.46
N ALA A 129 8.98 -7.62 -0.09
CA ALA A 129 10.24 -8.36 -0.03
C ALA A 129 11.36 -7.57 -0.70
N ILE A 130 11.11 -6.98 -1.88
CA ILE A 130 12.11 -6.17 -2.58
C ILE A 130 12.43 -4.89 -1.81
N ILE A 131 11.44 -4.20 -1.25
CA ILE A 131 11.67 -2.99 -0.44
C ILE A 131 12.52 -3.35 0.79
N TYR A 132 12.16 -4.39 1.55
CA TYR A 132 12.91 -4.75 2.76
C TYR A 132 14.31 -5.29 2.48
N GLN A 133 14.49 -6.00 1.37
CA GLN A 133 15.76 -6.62 1.01
C GLN A 133 16.58 -5.83 -0.01
N ALA A 134 16.11 -4.67 -0.48
CA ALA A 134 16.86 -3.84 -1.41
C ALA A 134 18.31 -3.55 -0.93
N PRO A 135 18.56 -3.16 0.34
CA PRO A 135 19.93 -2.96 0.82
C PRO A 135 20.79 -4.23 0.74
N THR A 136 20.20 -5.38 1.10
CA THR A 136 20.86 -6.70 1.12
C THR A 136 21.21 -7.13 -0.31
N ILE A 137 20.24 -7.11 -1.22
CA ILE A 137 20.42 -7.50 -2.63
C ILE A 137 21.48 -6.62 -3.31
N LEU A 138 21.46 -5.31 -3.02
CA LEU A 138 22.45 -4.38 -3.55
C LEU A 138 23.85 -4.62 -2.96
N GLY A 139 23.95 -4.95 -1.67
CA GLY A 139 25.22 -5.38 -1.06
C GLY A 139 25.78 -6.66 -1.68
N ASP A 140 24.92 -7.68 -1.86
CA ASP A 140 25.29 -8.99 -2.41
C ASP A 140 25.69 -8.91 -3.90
N SER A 141 25.21 -7.90 -4.61
CA SER A 141 25.62 -7.63 -6.00
C SER A 141 27.03 -7.04 -6.13
N GLY A 142 27.77 -6.87 -5.03
CA GLY A 142 29.16 -6.44 -5.02
C GLY A 142 29.36 -4.93 -5.03
N PHE A 143 28.31 -4.14 -4.75
CA PHE A 143 28.48 -2.73 -4.38
C PHE A 143 29.03 -2.64 -2.95
N GLY A 144 29.97 -1.72 -2.71
CA GLY A 144 30.40 -1.42 -1.34
C GLY A 144 29.23 -0.93 -0.49
N ARG A 145 29.29 -1.14 0.83
CA ARG A 145 28.20 -0.82 1.78
C ARG A 145 27.60 0.58 1.58
N SER A 146 28.45 1.60 1.41
CA SER A 146 28.02 2.98 1.17
C SER A 146 27.26 3.16 -0.16
N ALA A 147 27.73 2.51 -1.24
CA ALA A 147 27.08 2.56 -2.54
C ALA A 147 25.75 1.78 -2.56
N ALA A 148 25.66 0.66 -1.84
CA ALA A 148 24.42 -0.09 -1.68
C ALA A 148 23.36 0.74 -0.92
N MET A 149 23.75 1.42 0.17
CA MET A 149 22.85 2.32 0.91
C MET A 149 22.37 3.49 0.04
N LEU A 150 23.28 4.16 -0.69
CA LEU A 150 22.91 5.26 -1.58
C LEU A 150 21.96 4.81 -2.71
N THR A 151 22.22 3.64 -3.29
CA THR A 151 21.35 3.07 -4.33
C THR A 151 19.97 2.69 -3.77
N THR A 152 19.90 2.24 -2.53
CA THR A 152 18.62 2.01 -1.82
C THR A 152 17.83 3.31 -1.64
N VAL A 153 18.50 4.44 -1.33
CA VAL A 153 17.83 5.75 -1.30
C VAL A 153 17.25 6.09 -2.67
N GLY A 154 18.02 5.84 -3.74
CA GLY A 154 17.55 6.01 -5.13
C GLY A 154 16.31 5.16 -5.44
N VAL A 155 16.26 3.92 -4.96
CA VAL A 155 15.09 3.04 -5.01
C VAL A 155 13.88 3.70 -4.34
N GLY A 156 14.05 4.27 -3.14
CA GLY A 156 12.99 5.00 -2.45
C GLY A 156 12.47 6.21 -3.23
N VAL A 157 13.38 6.96 -3.86
CA VAL A 157 13.03 8.14 -4.69
C VAL A 157 12.20 7.70 -5.90
N VAL A 158 12.63 6.66 -6.62
CA VAL A 158 11.88 6.14 -7.77
C VAL A 158 10.49 5.65 -7.34
N ASN A 159 10.40 4.94 -6.21
CA ASN A 159 9.11 4.51 -5.67
C ASN A 159 8.18 5.69 -5.39
N PHE A 160 8.68 6.73 -4.71
CA PHE A 160 7.90 7.93 -4.39
C PHE A 160 7.42 8.65 -5.66
N LEU A 161 8.32 8.87 -6.62
CA LEU A 161 7.99 9.54 -7.89
C LEU A 161 6.99 8.74 -8.71
N MET A 162 7.13 7.42 -8.77
CA MET A 162 6.25 6.56 -9.56
C MET A 162 4.86 6.43 -8.94
N VAL A 163 4.76 6.39 -7.61
CA VAL A 163 3.48 6.49 -6.91
C VAL A 163 2.82 7.86 -7.15
N ALA A 164 3.59 8.95 -7.04
CA ALA A 164 3.08 10.29 -7.32
C ALA A 164 2.61 10.45 -8.77
N LEU A 165 3.35 9.90 -9.72
CA LEU A 165 2.98 9.86 -11.13
C LEU A 165 1.73 9.03 -11.36
N GLY A 166 1.64 7.84 -10.75
CA GLY A 166 0.47 6.97 -10.84
C GLY A 166 -0.79 7.68 -10.34
N ILE A 167 -0.70 8.35 -9.20
CA ILE A 167 -1.76 9.20 -8.63
C ILE A 167 -2.14 10.34 -9.58
N TRP A 168 -1.15 11.07 -10.09
CA TRP A 168 -1.40 12.19 -11.00
C TRP A 168 -2.11 11.73 -12.28
N LEU A 169 -1.68 10.59 -12.83
CA LEU A 169 -2.26 9.99 -14.02
C LEU A 169 -3.73 9.55 -13.78
N VAL A 170 -4.00 8.99 -12.60
CA VAL A 170 -5.35 8.64 -12.14
C VAL A 170 -6.25 9.87 -12.14
N ASP A 171 -5.79 10.96 -11.53
CA ASP A 171 -6.59 12.18 -11.40
C ASP A 171 -6.83 12.85 -12.77
N ARG A 172 -5.87 12.75 -13.71
CA ARG A 172 -5.97 13.36 -15.05
C ARG A 172 -6.91 12.61 -16.00
N ILE A 173 -6.86 11.28 -16.03
CA ILE A 173 -7.67 10.47 -16.97
C ILE A 173 -9.12 10.32 -16.48
N GLY A 174 -9.35 10.52 -15.19
CA GLY A 174 -10.67 10.54 -14.58
C GLY A 174 -11.19 9.15 -14.21
N ARG A 175 -11.68 9.02 -12.97
CA ARG A 175 -11.95 7.75 -12.27
C ARG A 175 -12.80 6.73 -13.01
N ARG A 176 -13.82 7.17 -13.77
CA ARG A 176 -14.74 6.27 -14.49
C ARG A 176 -14.12 5.61 -15.72
N ARG A 177 -13.30 6.33 -16.48
CA ARG A 177 -12.56 5.76 -17.64
C ARG A 177 -11.31 5.02 -17.18
N LEU A 178 -10.84 5.34 -15.97
CA LEU A 178 -9.66 4.78 -15.36
C LEU A 178 -9.75 3.28 -15.11
N LEU A 179 -10.83 2.78 -14.50
CA LEU A 179 -10.83 1.38 -14.04
C LEU A 179 -10.62 0.37 -15.19
N LEU A 180 -11.11 0.64 -16.40
CA LEU A 180 -10.94 -0.26 -17.54
C LEU A 180 -9.61 -0.03 -18.28
N VAL A 181 -9.24 1.22 -18.52
CA VAL A 181 -7.97 1.56 -19.20
C VAL A 181 -6.77 1.22 -18.32
N LEU A 182 -6.84 1.53 -17.02
CA LEU A 182 -5.80 1.22 -16.05
C LEU A 182 -5.69 -0.29 -15.84
N LEU A 183 -6.79 -1.05 -15.81
CA LEU A 183 -6.73 -2.51 -15.76
C LEU A 183 -6.06 -3.10 -17.02
N LEU A 184 -6.33 -2.54 -18.20
CA LEU A 184 -5.66 -2.93 -19.45
C LEU A 184 -4.16 -2.59 -19.42
N VAL A 185 -3.77 -1.38 -19.02
CA VAL A 185 -2.36 -0.97 -18.92
C VAL A 185 -1.64 -1.77 -17.84
N LEU A 186 -2.32 -2.07 -16.72
CA LEU A 186 -1.84 -2.93 -15.65
C LEU A 186 -1.52 -4.33 -16.17
N LEU A 187 -2.47 -4.94 -16.87
CA LEU A 187 -2.37 -6.32 -17.37
C LEU A 187 -1.38 -6.45 -18.53
N LEU A 188 -1.35 -5.47 -19.46
CA LEU A 188 -0.59 -5.57 -20.71
C LEU A 188 0.83 -5.00 -20.62
N VAL A 189 1.08 -4.03 -19.75
CA VAL A 189 2.36 -3.30 -19.71
C VAL A 189 3.05 -3.46 -18.37
N LEU A 190 2.33 -3.18 -17.27
CA LEU A 190 2.96 -3.03 -15.96
C LEU A 190 3.29 -4.39 -15.31
N LEU A 191 2.37 -5.37 -15.39
CA LEU A 191 2.60 -6.74 -14.92
C LEU A 191 3.70 -7.46 -15.71
N PRO A 192 3.66 -7.51 -17.06
CA PRO A 192 4.73 -8.13 -17.85
C PRO A 192 6.08 -7.42 -17.63
N GLY A 193 6.10 -6.09 -17.53
CA GLY A 193 7.31 -5.33 -17.21
C GLY A 193 7.91 -5.71 -15.86
N ALA A 194 7.08 -5.82 -14.81
CA ALA A 194 7.53 -6.26 -13.49
C ALA A 194 8.07 -7.70 -13.50
N VAL A 195 7.40 -8.62 -14.21
CA VAL A 195 7.84 -10.02 -14.35
C VAL A 195 9.15 -10.11 -15.13
N LEU A 196 9.32 -9.33 -16.20
CA LEU A 196 10.56 -9.27 -16.98
C LEU A 196 11.73 -8.73 -16.13
N CYS A 197 11.49 -7.70 -15.33
CA CYS A 197 12.49 -7.18 -14.40
C CYS A 197 12.90 -8.21 -13.33
N LEU A 198 11.93 -8.95 -12.78
CA LEU A 198 12.21 -10.05 -11.85
C LEU A 198 12.95 -11.22 -12.52
N ALA A 199 12.58 -11.57 -13.75
CA ALA A 199 13.26 -12.61 -14.52
C ALA A 199 14.70 -12.21 -14.86
N ALA A 200 14.94 -10.94 -15.20
CA ALA A 200 16.28 -10.40 -15.42
C ALA A 200 17.11 -10.41 -14.13
N LEU A 201 16.49 -10.06 -12.99
CA LEU A 201 17.12 -10.15 -11.68
C LEU A 201 17.47 -11.61 -11.33
N ALA A 202 16.54 -12.54 -11.52
CA ALA A 202 16.77 -13.95 -11.27
C ALA A 202 17.90 -14.50 -12.17
N ALA A 203 17.89 -14.16 -13.46
CA ALA A 203 18.94 -14.54 -14.40
C ALA A 203 20.33 -14.00 -14.00
N ALA A 204 20.38 -12.79 -13.43
CA ALA A 204 21.64 -12.21 -12.93
C ALA A 204 22.23 -13.00 -11.74
N PHE A 205 21.42 -13.76 -11.00
CA PHE A 205 21.83 -14.56 -9.84
C PHE A 205 21.78 -16.09 -10.08
N VAL A 206 21.43 -16.57 -11.29
CA VAL A 206 21.32 -18.01 -11.61
C VAL A 206 22.60 -18.79 -11.35
N ASN A 207 23.76 -18.16 -11.57
CA ASN A 207 25.06 -18.83 -11.37
C ASN A 207 25.53 -18.85 -9.90
N GLY A 208 24.74 -18.30 -8.97
CA GLY A 208 25.09 -18.22 -7.54
C GLY A 208 26.30 -17.34 -7.22
N GLN A 209 26.86 -16.64 -8.21
CA GLN A 209 27.98 -15.72 -8.06
C GLN A 209 27.49 -14.28 -8.12
N ALA A 210 28.07 -13.42 -7.28
CA ALA A 210 27.81 -11.99 -7.32
C ALA A 210 28.14 -11.44 -8.73
N PRO A 211 27.20 -10.75 -9.41
CA PRO A 211 27.46 -10.21 -10.74
C PRO A 211 28.69 -9.29 -10.72
N GLN A 212 29.61 -9.51 -11.66
CA GLN A 212 30.84 -8.72 -11.79
C GLN A 212 30.76 -7.77 -13.00
N GLY A 213 31.42 -6.62 -12.89
CA GLY A 213 31.44 -5.60 -13.95
C GLY A 213 30.04 -5.02 -14.26
N ASN A 214 29.69 -4.93 -15.55
CA ASN A 214 28.45 -4.29 -16.01
C ASN A 214 27.17 -5.03 -15.58
N ALA A 215 27.28 -6.31 -15.18
CA ALA A 215 26.14 -7.09 -14.71
C ALA A 215 25.53 -6.55 -13.40
N ARG A 216 26.30 -5.79 -12.60
CA ARG A 216 25.80 -5.13 -11.38
C ARG A 216 24.72 -4.10 -11.68
N TRP A 217 24.87 -3.37 -12.78
CA TRP A 217 23.88 -2.39 -13.22
C TRP A 217 22.57 -3.05 -13.68
N ILE A 218 22.62 -4.30 -14.13
CA ILE A 218 21.41 -5.06 -14.48
C ILE A 218 20.57 -5.34 -13.22
N VAL A 219 21.21 -5.66 -12.10
CA VAL A 219 20.53 -5.84 -10.80
C VAL A 219 19.86 -4.53 -10.35
N VAL A 220 20.60 -3.42 -10.41
CA VAL A 220 20.08 -2.09 -10.04
C VAL A 220 18.91 -1.69 -10.95
N LEU A 221 19.07 -1.81 -12.27
CA LEU A 221 18.02 -1.49 -13.24
C LEU A 221 16.82 -2.43 -13.11
N GLY A 222 17.03 -3.70 -12.77
CA GLY A 222 15.98 -4.67 -12.51
C GLY A 222 15.13 -4.29 -11.30
N ILE A 223 15.77 -3.92 -10.18
CA ILE A 223 15.06 -3.46 -8.96
C ILE A 223 14.35 -2.13 -9.23
N LEU A 224 15.04 -1.15 -9.81
CA LEU A 224 14.44 0.16 -10.10
C LEU A 224 13.28 0.05 -11.10
N GLY A 225 13.44 -0.77 -12.14
CA GLY A 225 12.41 -1.06 -13.13
C GLY A 225 11.21 -1.75 -12.48
N TYR A 226 11.45 -2.81 -11.70
CA TYR A 226 10.39 -3.50 -10.96
C TYR A 226 9.60 -2.54 -10.06
N ILE A 227 10.28 -1.71 -9.29
CA ILE A 227 9.64 -0.75 -8.37
C ILE A 227 8.91 0.34 -9.16
N ALA A 228 9.45 0.79 -10.28
CA ALA A 228 8.78 1.76 -11.12
C ALA A 228 7.48 1.18 -11.71
N PHE A 229 7.54 -0.04 -12.25
CA PHE A 229 6.38 -0.72 -12.82
C PHE A 229 5.35 -1.10 -11.76
N ASN A 230 5.77 -1.52 -10.56
CA ASN A 230 4.85 -1.95 -9.51
C ASN A 230 4.25 -0.78 -8.71
N GLY A 231 5.09 0.19 -8.33
CA GLY A 231 4.70 1.36 -7.54
C GLY A 231 3.66 2.22 -8.23
N GLY A 232 3.83 2.51 -9.52
CA GLY A 232 2.86 3.28 -10.30
C GLY A 232 1.58 2.52 -10.70
N SER A 233 1.54 1.20 -10.48
CA SER A 233 0.50 0.32 -11.02
C SER A 233 -0.41 -0.28 -9.95
N LEU A 234 -0.15 -1.53 -9.54
CA LEU A 234 -0.96 -2.35 -8.65
C LEU A 234 -1.19 -1.66 -7.32
N SER A 235 -0.15 -1.05 -6.75
CA SER A 235 -0.24 -0.38 -5.45
C SER A 235 -1.24 0.77 -5.48
N VAL A 236 -1.17 1.67 -6.46
CA VAL A 236 -2.12 2.79 -6.56
C VAL A 236 -3.53 2.31 -6.89
N VAL A 237 -3.67 1.32 -7.79
CA VAL A 237 -4.98 0.77 -8.18
C VAL A 237 -5.69 0.14 -6.97
N VAL A 238 -5.00 -0.69 -6.20
CA VAL A 238 -5.61 -1.43 -5.08
C VAL A 238 -6.14 -0.48 -4.02
N TRP A 239 -5.34 0.53 -3.64
CA TRP A 239 -5.71 1.45 -2.57
C TRP A 239 -6.76 2.48 -3.01
N LEU A 240 -6.81 2.82 -4.30
CA LEU A 240 -7.83 3.73 -4.83
C LEU A 240 -9.12 3.02 -5.23
N ALA A 241 -9.02 1.95 -6.01
CA ALA A 241 -10.16 1.19 -6.51
C ALA A 241 -10.78 0.31 -5.44
N GLY A 242 -9.99 -0.22 -4.49
CA GLY A 242 -10.48 -1.07 -3.40
C GLY A 242 -11.65 -0.44 -2.64
N PRO A 243 -11.51 0.78 -2.10
CA PRO A 243 -12.63 1.49 -1.48
C PRO A 243 -13.79 1.78 -2.45
N GLU A 244 -13.53 1.99 -3.74
CA GLU A 244 -14.57 2.30 -4.74
C GLU A 244 -15.38 1.07 -5.17
N MET A 245 -14.82 -0.14 -5.09
CA MET A 245 -15.49 -1.41 -5.38
C MET A 245 -16.58 -1.76 -4.34
N PHE A 246 -16.46 -1.21 -3.13
CA PHE A 246 -17.38 -1.54 -2.04
C PHE A 246 -18.48 -0.48 -1.86
N PRO A 247 -19.74 -0.93 -1.68
CA PRO A 247 -20.83 -0.06 -1.25
C PRO A 247 -20.46 0.66 0.04
N LEU A 248 -20.87 1.93 0.17
CA LEU A 248 -20.54 2.78 1.33
C LEU A 248 -20.85 2.11 2.68
N LYS A 249 -21.91 1.28 2.73
CA LYS A 249 -22.37 0.54 3.91
C LYS A 249 -21.29 -0.37 4.52
N VAL A 250 -20.59 -1.12 3.67
CA VAL A 250 -19.69 -2.21 4.07
C VAL A 250 -18.22 -1.90 3.82
N ARG A 251 -17.94 -0.80 3.12
CA ARG A 251 -16.60 -0.41 2.67
C ARG A 251 -15.54 -0.44 3.77
N ALA A 252 -15.79 0.17 4.91
CA ALA A 252 -14.81 0.22 5.99
C ALA A 252 -14.45 -1.18 6.49
N VAL A 253 -15.46 -2.05 6.66
CA VAL A 253 -15.24 -3.42 7.13
C VAL A 253 -14.65 -4.30 6.02
N ALA A 254 -15.09 -4.14 4.77
CA ALA A 254 -14.56 -4.86 3.62
C ALA A 254 -13.09 -4.52 3.36
N VAL A 255 -12.72 -3.24 3.41
CA VAL A 255 -11.32 -2.81 3.34
C VAL A 255 -10.54 -3.38 4.51
N GLY A 256 -11.07 -3.33 5.75
CA GLY A 256 -10.42 -3.93 6.91
C GLY A 256 -10.19 -5.44 6.78
N VAL A 257 -11.18 -6.19 6.28
CA VAL A 257 -11.07 -7.63 6.01
C VAL A 257 -10.06 -7.90 4.90
N SER A 258 -10.06 -7.13 3.81
CA SER A 258 -9.07 -7.26 2.74
C SER A 258 -7.65 -6.97 3.24
N THR A 259 -7.47 -5.94 4.07
CA THR A 259 -6.18 -5.63 4.70
C THR A 259 -5.78 -6.75 5.65
N PHE A 260 -6.69 -7.30 6.46
CA PHE A 260 -6.37 -8.43 7.32
C PHE A 260 -5.99 -9.69 6.52
N ALA A 261 -6.68 -9.94 5.40
CA ALA A 261 -6.37 -11.05 4.51
C ALA A 261 -4.96 -10.92 3.93
N VAL A 262 -4.50 -9.70 3.62
CA VAL A 262 -3.08 -9.47 3.25
C VAL A 262 -2.15 -10.01 4.33
N TRP A 263 -2.27 -9.53 5.57
CA TRP A 263 -1.39 -9.96 6.66
C TRP A 263 -1.48 -11.46 6.97
N PHE A 264 -2.62 -12.09 6.66
CA PHE A 264 -2.80 -13.52 6.83
C PHE A 264 -2.19 -14.35 5.69
N TRP A 265 -2.30 -13.91 4.43
CA TRP A 265 -1.89 -14.68 3.25
C TRP A 265 -0.48 -14.37 2.77
N VAL A 266 0.08 -13.23 3.15
CA VAL A 266 1.44 -12.83 2.83
C VAL A 266 2.44 -13.64 3.69
N PRO A 267 3.34 -14.43 3.07
CA PRO A 267 4.31 -15.25 3.80
C PRO A 267 5.20 -14.44 4.75
N GLU A 268 5.59 -13.23 4.36
CA GLU A 268 6.50 -12.33 5.07
C GLU A 268 6.00 -11.93 6.47
N THR A 269 4.69 -12.05 6.71
CA THR A 269 4.04 -11.65 7.96
C THR A 269 3.68 -12.84 8.85
N ARG A 270 3.85 -14.07 8.36
CA ARG A 270 3.68 -15.31 9.14
C ARG A 270 4.91 -15.70 9.98
N GLY A 271 5.88 -14.80 10.13
CA GLY A 271 7.00 -14.99 11.05
C GLY A 271 8.03 -16.03 10.62
N ARG A 272 8.04 -16.46 9.34
CA ARG A 272 9.16 -17.20 8.76
C ARG A 272 10.06 -16.23 8.00
N SER A 273 11.37 -16.33 8.20
CA SER A 273 12.29 -15.49 7.43
C SER A 273 12.26 -15.95 5.97
N LEU A 274 12.53 -15.03 5.04
CA LEU A 274 12.65 -15.39 3.62
C LEU A 274 13.83 -16.37 3.40
N GLU A 275 14.79 -16.43 4.32
CA GLU A 275 15.90 -17.41 4.28
C GLU A 275 15.41 -18.83 4.57
N ASP A 276 14.38 -18.99 5.41
CA ASP A 276 13.73 -20.30 5.63
C ASP A 276 12.99 -20.76 4.38
N ILE A 277 12.35 -19.82 3.67
CA ILE A 277 11.61 -20.09 2.44
C ILE A 277 12.58 -20.38 1.28
N GLU A 278 13.65 -19.60 1.16
CA GLU A 278 14.72 -19.81 0.19
C GLU A 278 15.47 -21.12 0.47
N GLY A 279 15.75 -21.44 1.73
CA GLY A 279 16.33 -22.70 2.16
C GLY A 279 15.44 -23.89 1.81
N ALA A 280 14.13 -23.79 2.04
CA ALA A 280 13.16 -24.82 1.68
C ALA A 280 13.00 -25.01 0.17
N LEU A 281 13.11 -23.92 -0.61
CA LEU A 281 13.10 -23.94 -2.08
C LEU A 281 14.38 -24.55 -2.65
N ARG A 282 15.54 -24.19 -2.12
CA ARG A 282 16.84 -24.79 -2.48
C ARG A 282 16.92 -26.27 -2.11
N ALA A 283 16.26 -26.68 -1.02
CA ALA A 283 16.18 -28.07 -0.58
C ALA A 283 15.15 -28.93 -1.35
N GLY A 284 14.43 -28.36 -2.33
CA GLY A 284 13.45 -29.10 -3.15
C GLY A 284 12.20 -29.56 -2.39
N THR A 285 12.02 -29.14 -1.14
CA THR A 285 10.87 -29.51 -0.31
C THR A 285 9.70 -28.57 -0.58
N PHE A 286 8.86 -28.94 -1.54
CA PHE A 286 7.59 -28.26 -1.87
C PHE A 286 6.47 -28.46 -0.82
N ARG A 287 6.80 -28.87 0.42
CA ARG A 287 5.79 -29.10 1.46
C ARG A 287 5.63 -27.85 2.34
N VAL A 288 4.99 -26.85 1.74
CA VAL A 288 4.42 -25.71 2.46
C VAL A 288 2.99 -26.08 2.86
N MET A 289 2.81 -26.72 4.03
CA MET A 289 1.58 -26.66 4.84
C MET A 289 1.71 -27.53 6.08
N ARG A 290 1.99 -26.88 7.21
CA ARG A 290 1.33 -27.07 8.51
C ARG A 290 1.58 -25.83 9.35
#